data_AF-A0A964IS09-F1
#
_entry.id   AF-A0A964IS09-F1
#
_cell.length_a   1.000
_cell.length_b   1.000
_cell.length_c   1.000
_cell.angle_alpha   90.00
_cell.angle_beta   90.00
_cell.angle_gamma   90.00
#
_symmetry.space_group_name_H-M   'P 1'
#
loop_
_entity.id
_entity.type
_entity.pdbx_description
1 polymer ?
#
loop_
_entity_poly.entity_id
_entity_poly.type
_entity_poly.pdbx_seq_one_letter_code
_entity_poly.pdbx_strand_id
1 'polypeptide(L)'
;MWKFVATAKQVLWEFVELGFLAVLALILVHLLLGQAAGPYVASVADNVTKFSAATSAGMLGIVIVLGIVYFVLRRTSWSKS
;
A
#
# COMPACT_ATOMS: atom_id res chain seq x y z
N MET A 1 -0.43 24.08 -15.79
CA MET A 1 -0.38 23.59 -14.40
C MET A 1 -1.17 22.30 -14.18
N TRP A 2 -2.47 22.26 -14.48
CA TRP A 2 -3.31 21.07 -14.19
C TRP A 2 -2.86 19.75 -14.85
N LYS A 3 -2.37 19.79 -16.10
CA LYS A 3 -1.84 18.60 -16.79
C LYS A 3 -0.59 18.02 -16.12
N PHE A 4 0.35 18.88 -15.72
CA PHE A 4 1.56 18.45 -15.04
C PHE A 4 1.26 17.79 -13.69
N VAL A 5 0.35 18.39 -12.90
CA VAL A 5 -0.07 17.82 -11.61
C VAL A 5 -0.77 16.48 -11.80
N ALA A 6 -1.59 16.33 -12.83
CA ALA A 6 -2.25 15.06 -13.15
C ALA A 6 -1.24 13.97 -13.51
N THR A 7 -0.27 14.27 -14.37
CA THR A 7 0.80 13.33 -14.76
C THR A 7 1.69 12.96 -13.57
N ALA A 8 2.11 13.95 -12.77
CA ALA A 8 2.92 13.70 -11.58
C ALA A 8 2.19 12.80 -10.57
N LYS A 9 0.90 13.05 -10.33
CA LYS A 9 0.06 12.19 -9.49
C LYS A 9 -0.03 10.76 -10.04
N GLN A 10 -0.21 10.60 -11.35
CA GLN A 10 -0.30 9.29 -11.98
C GLN A 10 0.99 8.50 -11.80
N VAL A 11 2.13 9.10 -12.15
CA VAL A 11 3.45 8.46 -12.01
C VAL A 11 3.74 8.10 -10.56
N LEU A 12 3.42 8.99 -9.62
CA LEU A 12 3.60 8.73 -8.20
C LEU A 12 2.72 7.57 -7.72
N TRP A 13 1.48 7.48 -8.22
CA TRP A 13 0.59 6.38 -7.89
C TRP A 13 1.10 5.04 -8.44
N GLU A 14 1.51 4.99 -9.71
CA GLU A 14 2.11 3.80 -10.32
C GLU A 14 3.36 3.34 -9.57
N PHE A 15 4.21 4.27 -9.14
CA PHE A 15 5.40 3.96 -8.35
C PHE A 15 5.05 3.38 -6.97
N VAL A 16 4.05 3.96 -6.28
CA VAL A 16 3.57 3.44 -4.99
C VAL A 16 2.97 2.05 -5.14
N GLU A 17 2.23 1.79 -6.22
CA GLU A 17 1.64 0.48 -6.51
C GLU A 17 2.74 -0.57 -6.75
N LEU A 18 3.76 -0.25 -7.54
CA LEU A 18 4.92 -1.12 -7.75
C LEU A 18 5.69 -1.37 -6.46
N GLY A 19 5.92 -0.33 -5.65
CA GLY A 19 6.57 -0.47 -4.35
C GLY A 19 5.79 -1.38 -3.40
N PHE A 20 4.46 -1.25 -3.36
CA PHE A 20 3.60 -2.11 -2.56
C PHE A 20 3.64 -3.57 -3.03
N LEU A 21 3.56 -3.81 -4.33
CA LEU A 21 3.68 -5.15 -4.91
C LEU A 21 5.05 -5.78 -4.62
N ALA A 22 6.12 -5.00 -4.67
CA ALA A 22 7.46 -5.48 -4.33
C ALA A 22 7.56 -5.91 -2.86
N VAL A 23 7.03 -5.10 -1.92
CA VAL A 23 6.98 -5.47 -0.49
C VAL A 23 6.14 -6.73 -0.29
N LEU A 24 4.98 -6.83 -0.94
CA LEU A 24 4.12 -8.01 -0.86
C LEU A 24 4.85 -9.27 -1.37
N ALA A 25 5.56 -9.18 -2.49
CA ALA A 25 6.35 -10.29 -3.01
C ALA A 25 7.44 -10.73 -2.03
N LEU A 26 8.15 -9.77 -1.39
CA LEU A 26 9.17 -10.07 -0.38
C LEU A 26 8.56 -10.75 0.85
N ILE A 27 7.39 -10.31 1.30
CA ILE A 27 6.65 -10.96 2.40
C ILE A 27 6.28 -12.39 2.03
N LEU A 28 5.80 -12.65 0.81
CA LEU A 28 5.48 -14.01 0.37
C LEU A 28 6.72 -14.91 0.34
N VAL A 29 7.84 -14.41 -0.15
CA VAL A 29 9.13 -15.14 -0.10
C VAL A 29 9.52 -15.43 1.35
N HIS A 30 9.37 -14.47 2.26
CA HIS A 30 9.62 -14.67 3.68
C HIS A 30 8.69 -15.73 4.30
N LEU A 31 7.42 -15.76 3.92
CA LEU A 31 6.47 -16.77 4.42
C LEU A 31 6.82 -18.19 3.95
N LEU A 32 7.39 -18.33 2.75
CA LEU A 32 7.77 -19.62 2.18
C LEU A 32 9.11 -20.14 2.74
N LEU A 33 10.11 -19.26 2.87
CA LEU A 33 11.48 -19.64 3.24
C LEU A 33 11.85 -19.29 4.70
N GLY A 34 11.03 -18.49 5.39
CA GLY A 34 11.32 -17.98 6.72
C GLY A 34 12.64 -17.22 6.78
N GLN A 35 13.47 -17.56 7.77
CA GLN A 35 14.80 -16.96 7.95
C GLN A 35 15.80 -17.36 6.86
N ALA A 36 15.53 -18.43 6.09
CA ALA A 36 16.37 -18.83 4.95
C ALA A 36 16.19 -17.91 3.73
N ALA A 37 15.21 -17.01 3.72
CA ALA A 37 14.99 -16.03 2.65
C ALA A 37 16.12 -14.98 2.53
N GLY A 38 17.04 -14.95 3.51
CA GLY A 38 18.15 -14.02 3.57
C GLY A 38 17.86 -12.76 4.41
N PRO A 39 18.92 -12.06 4.84
CA PRO A 39 18.81 -11.00 5.85
C PRO A 39 17.99 -9.80 5.38
N TYR A 40 18.03 -9.46 4.09
CA TYR A 40 17.25 -8.36 3.53
C TYR A 40 15.74 -8.65 3.59
N VAL A 41 15.33 -9.84 3.14
CA VAL A 41 13.91 -10.24 3.12
C VAL A 41 13.36 -10.35 4.54
N ALA A 42 14.12 -10.94 5.46
CA ALA A 42 13.76 -11.00 6.88
C ALA A 42 13.61 -9.60 7.50
N SER A 43 14.52 -8.66 7.18
CA SER A 43 14.42 -7.28 7.67
C SER A 43 13.18 -6.55 7.15
N VAL A 44 12.81 -6.76 5.88
CA VAL A 44 11.57 -6.19 5.32
C VAL A 44 10.36 -6.75 6.05
N ALA A 45 10.30 -8.07 6.28
CA ALA A 45 9.21 -8.69 7.03
C ALA A 45 9.11 -8.15 8.46
N ASP A 46 10.22 -8.03 9.18
CA ASP A 46 10.26 -7.46 10.53
C ASP A 46 9.73 -6.03 10.57
N ASN A 47 10.11 -5.20 9.60
CA ASN A 47 9.65 -3.81 9.52
C ASN A 47 8.15 -3.73 9.23
N VAL A 48 7.63 -4.61 8.37
CA VAL A 48 6.18 -4.70 8.11
C VAL A 48 5.43 -5.15 9.36
N THR A 49 5.93 -6.14 10.09
CA THR A 49 5.33 -6.59 11.35
C THR A 49 5.35 -5.47 12.39
N LYS A 50 6.47 -4.77 12.56
CA LYS A 50 6.58 -3.61 13.46
C LYS A 50 5.61 -2.50 13.07
N PHE A 51 5.51 -2.20 11.78
CA PHE A 51 4.54 -1.24 11.27
C PHE A 51 3.11 -1.66 11.63
N SER A 52 2.75 -2.92 11.40
CA SER A 52 1.41 -3.44 11.74
C SER A 52 1.12 -3.41 13.25
N ALA A 53 2.13 -3.71 14.09
CA ALA A 53 1.98 -3.72 15.54
C ALA A 53 1.95 -2.30 16.14
N ALA A 54 2.66 -1.35 15.52
CA ALA A 54 2.65 0.07 15.90
C ALA A 54 1.40 0.81 15.38
N THR A 55 0.66 0.20 14.45
CA THR A 55 -0.58 0.77 13.92
C THR A 55 -1.65 0.71 15.01
N SER A 56 -1.98 1.86 15.61
CA SER A 56 -3.08 1.94 16.56
C SER A 56 -4.42 1.65 15.88
N ALA A 57 -5.42 1.19 16.63
CA ALA A 57 -6.78 1.02 16.13
C ALA A 57 -7.33 2.31 15.45
N GLY A 58 -6.86 3.48 15.89
CA GLY A 58 -7.19 4.76 15.25
C GLY A 58 -6.64 4.90 13.83
N MET A 59 -5.42 4.43 13.57
CA MET A 59 -4.81 4.47 12.23
C MET A 59 -5.51 3.49 11.27
N LEU A 60 -5.88 2.29 11.74
CA LEU A 60 -6.75 1.38 10.98
C LEU A 60 -8.11 2.03 10.67
N GLY A 61 -8.70 2.72 11.64
CA GLY A 61 -9.94 3.48 11.45
C GLY A 61 -9.81 4.55 10.36
N ILE A 62 -8.71 5.31 10.33
CA ILE A 62 -8.45 6.31 9.29
C ILE A 62 -8.33 5.66 7.91
N VAL A 63 -7.59 4.56 7.78
CA VAL A 63 -7.45 3.83 6.51
C VAL A 63 -8.80 3.33 6.00
N ILE A 64 -9.63 2.77 6.88
CA ILE A 64 -10.98 2.30 6.54
C ILE A 64 -11.86 3.47 6.07
N VAL A 65 -11.87 4.59 6.80
CA VAL A 65 -12.65 5.78 6.43
C VAL A 65 -12.20 6.33 5.08
N LEU A 66 -10.89 6.46 4.84
CA LEU A 66 -10.35 6.91 3.55
C LEU A 66 -10.68 5.92 2.43
N GLY A 67 -10.65 4.62 2.69
CA GLY A 67 -11.05 3.58 1.75
C GLY A 67 -12.53 3.67 1.38
N ILE A 68 -13.42 3.91 2.35
CA ILE A 68 -14.85 4.12 2.12
C ILE A 68 -15.07 5.41 1.30
N VAL A 69 -14.43 6.52 1.68
CA VAL A 69 -14.52 7.79 0.94
C VAL A 69 -14.07 7.59 -0.51
N TYR A 70 -12.93 6.93 -0.72
CA TYR A 70 -12.43 6.62 -2.07
C TYR A 70 -13.42 5.75 -2.85
N PHE A 71 -13.96 4.69 -2.25
CA PHE A 71 -14.93 3.81 -2.89
C PHE A 71 -16.22 4.53 -3.27
N VAL A 72 -16.78 5.36 -2.38
CA VAL A 72 -17.98 6.16 -2.64
C VAL A 72 -17.73 7.16 -3.76
N LEU A 73 -16.60 7.88 -3.74
CA LEU A 73 -16.24 8.84 -4.78
C LEU A 73 -16.08 8.15 -6.14
N ARG A 74 -15.45 6.98 -6.18
CA ARG A 74 -15.29 6.20 -7.41
C ARG A 74 -16.61 5.64 -7.93
N ARG A 75 -17.50 5.16 -7.05
CA ARG A 75 -18.84 4.67 -7.41
C ARG A 75 -19.72 5.78 -7.97
N THR A 76 -19.67 6.97 -7.38
CA THR A 76 -20.47 8.12 -7.85
C THR A 76 -19.98 8.64 -9.20
N SER A 77 -18.69 8.52 -9.51
CA SER A 77 -18.15 8.88 -10.82
C SER A 77 -18.59 7.91 -11.94
N TRP A 78 -18.85 6.64 -11.61
CA TRP A 78 -19.37 5.65 -12.56
C TRP A 78 -20.86 5.84 -12.88
N SER A 79 -21.62 6.44 -11.96
CA SER A 79 -23.06 6.68 -12.14
C SER A 79 -23.38 7.85 -13.09
N LYS A 80 -22.38 8.60 -13.57
CA LYS A 80 -22.55 9.76 -14.46
C LYS A 80 -22.02 9.53 -15.89
N SER A 81 -21.66 8.29 -16.23
CA SER A 81 -21.39 7.85 -17.61
C SER A 81 -22.52 6.95 -18.11
#